data_AF-A0A7S2LP65-F1
#
_entry.id   AF-A0A7S2LP65-F1
#
_cell.length_a   1.000
_cell.length_b   1.000
_cell.length_c   1.000
_cell.angle_alpha   90.00
_cell.angle_beta   90.00
_cell.angle_gamma   90.00
#
_symmetry.space_group_name_H-M   'P 1'
#
loop_
_entity.id
_entity.type
_entity.pdbx_description
1 polymer ?
#
loop_
_entity_poly.entity_id
_entity_poly.type
_entity_poly.pdbx_seq_one_letter_code
_entity_poly.pdbx_strand_id
1 'polypeptide(L)'
;TNFTTSQSVSSFGDACLADKLAAMTLFLMVEMECAAFGVCDLDGWDATSQAILKDFVSNGGTLLMTGTGGGTDVNFLNDAFEWDLGNVICSSTNINTVNTAGTPWEGGPTTLECDNATGHISCGTVECVPMWGDETSAAVVVLPHGRGQVVYLGFDYYDTGYEVDGFHVDCDNRETPWVTVLRSGILLSAGR
;
A
#
# COMPACT_ATOMS: atom_id res chain seq x y z
N THR A 1 16.35 -3.92 13.10
CA THR A 1 15.16 -4.68 13.48
C THR A 1 15.09 -5.93 12.63
N ASN A 2 14.82 -7.11 13.21
CA ASN A 2 14.72 -8.36 12.46
C ASN A 2 13.24 -8.59 12.11
N PHE A 3 12.93 -8.79 10.84
CA PHE A 3 11.61 -9.22 10.38
C PHE A 3 11.66 -10.70 10.02
N THR A 4 10.55 -11.39 10.24
CA THR A 4 10.29 -12.71 9.66
C THR A 4 9.18 -12.56 8.63
N THR A 5 9.41 -13.04 7.41
CA THR A 5 8.40 -13.02 6.35
C THR A 5 7.52 -14.27 6.46
N SER A 6 6.25 -14.12 6.10
CA SER A 6 5.28 -15.21 6.01
C SER A 6 4.51 -15.07 4.71
N GLN A 7 4.38 -16.17 3.96
CA GLN A 7 3.55 -16.25 2.76
C GLN A 7 2.27 -17.05 3.04
N SER A 8 1.84 -17.08 4.31
CA SER A 8 0.71 -17.93 4.73
C SER A 8 -0.65 -17.43 4.28
N VAL A 9 -0.80 -16.15 3.92
CA VAL A 9 -2.03 -15.60 3.34
C VAL A 9 -1.92 -15.72 1.82
N SER A 10 -2.71 -16.63 1.25
CA SER A 10 -2.76 -16.88 -0.20
C SER A 10 -4.17 -16.67 -0.80
N SER A 11 -5.16 -16.39 0.05
CA SER A 11 -6.57 -16.19 -0.29
C SER A 11 -7.23 -15.41 0.83
N PHE A 12 -8.16 -14.52 0.49
CA PHE A 12 -9.03 -13.84 1.46
C PHE A 12 -10.17 -14.73 1.94
N GLY A 13 -10.48 -15.80 1.19
CA GLY A 13 -11.43 -16.85 1.57
C GLY A 13 -10.87 -17.88 2.55
N ASP A 14 -9.64 -17.71 3.01
CA ASP A 14 -9.03 -18.61 3.99
C ASP A 14 -9.79 -18.54 5.32
N ALA A 15 -10.31 -19.67 5.78
CA ALA A 15 -11.04 -19.76 7.05
C ALA A 15 -10.23 -19.32 8.27
N CYS A 16 -8.89 -19.32 8.17
CA CYS A 16 -7.96 -18.87 9.19
C CYS A 16 -7.37 -17.48 8.91
N LEU A 17 -7.90 -16.69 7.95
CA LEU A 17 -7.38 -15.37 7.58
C LEU A 17 -7.20 -14.46 8.81
N ALA A 18 -8.21 -14.40 9.69
CA ALA A 18 -8.18 -13.56 10.89
C ALA A 18 -7.01 -13.93 11.82
N ASP A 19 -6.80 -15.22 12.09
CA ASP A 19 -5.70 -15.70 12.93
C ASP A 19 -4.33 -15.42 12.29
N LYS A 20 -4.23 -15.56 10.96
CA LYS A 20 -3.00 -15.27 10.22
C LYS A 20 -2.64 -13.78 10.30
N LEU A 21 -3.60 -12.89 10.07
CA LEU A 21 -3.36 -11.44 10.17
C LEU A 21 -3.09 -11.02 11.62
N ALA A 22 -3.78 -11.60 12.60
CA ALA A 22 -3.53 -11.30 14.02
C ALA A 22 -2.12 -11.68 14.50
N ALA A 23 -1.45 -12.60 13.81
CA ALA A 23 -0.06 -12.98 14.06
C ALA A 23 0.96 -12.04 13.39
N MET A 24 0.51 -11.07 12.57
CA MET A 24 1.34 -10.13 11.83
C MET A 24 1.31 -8.74 12.46
N THR A 25 2.36 -7.96 12.24
CA THR A 25 2.37 -6.51 12.52
C THR A 25 2.19 -5.68 11.23
N LEU A 26 2.59 -6.26 10.11
CA LEU A 26 2.54 -5.68 8.77
C LEU A 26 1.97 -6.73 7.82
N PHE A 27 0.95 -6.34 7.07
CA PHE A 27 0.50 -7.06 5.90
C PHE A 27 0.88 -6.22 4.66
N LEU A 28 1.78 -6.74 3.83
CA LEU A 28 2.15 -6.14 2.56
C LEU A 28 1.22 -6.71 1.47
N MET A 29 0.35 -5.86 0.94
CA MET A 29 -0.46 -6.15 -0.23
C MET A 29 0.24 -5.52 -1.43
N VAL A 30 0.77 -6.34 -2.32
CA VAL A 30 1.27 -5.83 -3.60
C VAL A 30 0.09 -5.44 -4.49
N GLU A 31 0.35 -4.61 -5.50
CA GLU A 31 -0.67 -4.02 -6.36
C GLU A 31 -1.63 -5.05 -6.97
N MET A 32 -2.80 -4.57 -7.39
CA MET A 32 -3.83 -5.42 -7.99
C MET A 32 -4.05 -5.10 -9.47
N GLU A 33 -3.19 -5.64 -10.34
CA GLU A 33 -3.37 -5.60 -11.78
C GLU A 33 -4.46 -6.62 -12.19
N CYS A 34 -5.70 -6.14 -12.33
CA CYS A 34 -6.76 -6.98 -12.88
C CYS A 34 -6.52 -7.17 -14.39
N ALA A 35 -6.50 -8.42 -14.87
CA ALA A 35 -6.36 -8.76 -16.30
C ALA A 35 -7.45 -8.12 -17.21
N ALA A 36 -8.52 -7.57 -16.62
CA ALA A 36 -9.46 -6.68 -17.28
C ALA A 36 -9.82 -5.53 -16.33
N PHE A 37 -9.63 -4.28 -16.78
CA PHE A 37 -10.00 -3.04 -16.10
C PHE A 37 -11.34 -3.13 -15.34
N GLY A 38 -11.29 -3.46 -14.04
CA GLY A 38 -12.43 -3.32 -13.12
C GLY A 38 -12.94 -4.58 -12.40
N VAL A 39 -12.41 -5.78 -12.64
CA VAL A 39 -12.74 -6.95 -11.79
C VAL A 39 -11.47 -7.75 -11.49
N CYS A 40 -10.97 -7.59 -10.26
CA CYS A 40 -9.95 -8.49 -9.72
C CYS A 40 -10.68 -9.63 -9.03
N ASP A 41 -10.45 -10.85 -9.51
CA ASP A 41 -10.90 -12.06 -8.80
C ASP A 41 -9.94 -12.32 -7.63
N LEU A 42 -10.04 -11.48 -6.60
CA LEU A 42 -9.39 -11.72 -5.32
C LEU A 42 -10.16 -12.85 -4.64
N ASP A 43 -9.58 -14.05 -4.65
CA ASP A 43 -10.22 -15.24 -4.11
C ASP A 43 -10.71 -15.00 -2.68
N GLY A 44 -12.03 -15.06 -2.50
CA GLY A 44 -12.73 -14.85 -1.25
C GLY A 44 -12.71 -13.41 -0.71
N TRP A 45 -12.53 -12.40 -1.56
CA TRP A 45 -12.76 -11.01 -1.18
C TRP A 45 -14.26 -10.70 -1.09
N ASP A 46 -14.78 -10.70 0.14
CA ASP A 46 -16.17 -10.41 0.45
C ASP A 46 -16.30 -9.57 1.73
N ALA A 47 -17.54 -9.29 2.16
CA ALA A 47 -17.80 -8.52 3.38
C ALA A 47 -17.17 -9.13 4.64
N THR A 48 -16.96 -10.44 4.69
CA THR A 48 -16.30 -11.12 5.81
C THR A 48 -14.81 -10.84 5.80
N SER A 49 -14.12 -11.03 4.67
CA SER A 49 -12.69 -10.76 4.57
C SER A 49 -12.36 -9.27 4.70
N GLN A 50 -13.24 -8.40 4.20
CA GLN A 50 -13.19 -6.95 4.38
C GLN A 50 -13.21 -6.58 5.86
N ALA A 51 -14.17 -7.12 6.62
CA ALA A 51 -14.24 -6.90 8.06
C ALA A 51 -13.01 -7.42 8.81
N ILE A 52 -12.47 -8.58 8.41
CA ILE A 52 -11.24 -9.14 8.99
C ILE A 52 -10.04 -8.20 8.76
N LEU A 53 -9.88 -7.66 7.55
CA LEU A 53 -8.80 -6.72 7.25
C LEU A 53 -8.96 -5.40 8.03
N LYS A 54 -10.19 -4.89 8.09
CA LYS A 54 -10.54 -3.70 8.89
C LYS A 54 -10.22 -3.89 10.37
N ASP A 55 -10.53 -5.06 10.93
CA ASP A 55 -10.23 -5.43 12.31
C ASP A 55 -8.72 -5.54 12.56
N PHE A 56 -7.98 -6.16 11.64
CA PHE A 56 -6.51 -6.24 11.72
C PHE A 56 -5.88 -4.85 11.87
N VAL A 57 -6.25 -3.92 10.99
CA VAL A 57 -5.72 -2.54 11.05
C VAL A 57 -6.23 -1.82 12.29
N SER A 58 -7.53 -1.90 12.59
CA SER A 58 -8.12 -1.27 13.78
C SER A 58 -7.44 -1.70 15.09
N ASN A 59 -6.98 -2.95 15.16
CA ASN A 59 -6.31 -3.52 16.33
C ASN A 59 -4.81 -3.19 16.43
N GLY A 60 -4.25 -2.43 15.48
CA GLY A 60 -2.85 -1.98 15.51
C GLY A 60 -2.00 -2.47 14.36
N GLY A 61 -2.54 -3.30 13.47
CA GLY A 61 -1.86 -3.76 12.27
C GLY A 61 -1.57 -2.62 11.29
N THR A 62 -0.52 -2.77 10.50
CA THR A 62 -0.27 -1.91 9.33
C THR A 62 -0.58 -2.69 8.06
N LEU A 63 -1.48 -2.16 7.24
CA LEU A 63 -1.59 -2.56 5.83
C LEU A 63 -0.66 -1.65 5.04
N LEU A 64 0.36 -2.20 4.40
CA LEU A 64 1.17 -1.50 3.41
C LEU A 64 0.75 -1.99 2.04
N MET A 65 0.24 -1.08 1.22
CA MET A 65 -0.28 -1.39 -0.10
C MET A 65 0.51 -0.64 -1.15
N THR A 66 1.02 -1.37 -2.14
CA THR A 66 1.46 -0.75 -3.39
C THR A 66 0.26 -0.71 -4.34
N GLY A 67 0.13 0.33 -5.14
CA GLY A 67 -0.98 0.50 -6.08
C GLY A 67 -0.53 0.42 -7.52
N THR A 68 -1.49 0.50 -8.43
CA THR A 68 -1.28 0.65 -9.85
C THR A 68 -2.32 1.61 -10.43
N GLY A 69 -2.16 1.97 -11.70
CA GLY A 69 -2.98 2.95 -12.38
C GLY A 69 -4.39 2.39 -12.58
N GLY A 70 -5.39 2.99 -11.96
CA GLY A 70 -6.77 2.55 -12.09
C GLY A 70 -7.53 2.60 -10.78
N GLY A 71 -8.78 2.14 -10.80
CA GLY A 71 -9.65 2.21 -9.62
C GLY A 71 -9.53 1.04 -8.65
N THR A 72 -8.84 -0.04 -9.01
CA THR A 72 -8.92 -1.31 -8.27
C THR A 72 -8.39 -1.18 -6.85
N ASP A 73 -7.21 -0.59 -6.66
CA ASP A 73 -6.60 -0.46 -5.33
C ASP A 73 -7.45 0.42 -4.41
N VAL A 74 -7.96 1.52 -4.97
CA VAL A 74 -8.89 2.42 -4.30
C VAL A 74 -10.20 1.72 -3.94
N ASN A 75 -10.77 0.93 -4.84
CA ASN A 75 -12.00 0.18 -4.58
C ASN A 75 -11.80 -0.84 -3.46
N PHE A 76 -10.69 -1.58 -3.45
CA PHE A 76 -10.37 -2.52 -2.37
C PHE A 76 -10.28 -1.83 -1.01
N LEU A 77 -9.62 -0.67 -0.93
CA LEU A 77 -9.55 0.10 0.29
C LEU A 77 -10.93 0.64 0.70
N ASN A 78 -11.70 1.17 -0.24
CA ASN A 78 -13.05 1.67 0.03
C ASN A 78 -14.00 0.57 0.50
N ASP A 79 -13.94 -0.62 -0.11
CA ASP A 79 -14.73 -1.79 0.26
C ASP A 79 -14.38 -2.26 1.68
N ALA A 80 -13.08 -2.36 2.00
CA ALA A 80 -12.63 -2.85 3.30
C ALA A 80 -12.97 -1.89 4.46
N PHE A 81 -12.74 -0.59 4.24
CA PHE A 81 -12.76 0.39 5.33
C PHE A 81 -14.02 1.25 5.35
N GLU A 82 -14.90 1.11 4.36
CA GLU A 82 -16.09 1.95 4.13
C GLU A 82 -15.69 3.42 3.88
N TRP A 83 -14.69 3.61 3.02
CA TRP A 83 -14.12 4.90 2.68
C TRP A 83 -14.61 5.42 1.33
N ASP A 84 -14.29 6.69 1.04
CA ASP A 84 -14.58 7.38 -0.21
C ASP A 84 -13.31 7.97 -0.85
N LEU A 85 -12.21 7.21 -0.80
CA LEU A 85 -10.97 7.56 -1.50
C LEU A 85 -11.24 7.65 -3.01
N GLY A 86 -10.57 8.58 -3.69
CA GLY A 86 -10.66 8.73 -5.14
C GLY A 86 -9.40 8.24 -5.84
N ASN A 87 -9.54 7.63 -7.02
CA ASN A 87 -8.40 7.38 -7.90
C ASN A 87 -8.02 8.65 -8.67
N VAL A 88 -6.73 8.96 -8.70
CA VAL A 88 -6.18 10.15 -9.34
C VAL A 88 -5.06 9.74 -10.28
N ILE A 89 -5.09 10.27 -11.50
CA ILE A 89 -4.01 10.08 -12.47
C ILE A 89 -2.74 10.69 -11.86
N CYS A 90 -1.64 9.96 -11.91
CA CYS A 90 -0.40 10.41 -11.31
C CYS A 90 0.09 11.74 -11.90
N SER A 91 0.92 12.40 -11.11
CA SER A 91 1.73 13.54 -11.51
C SER A 91 3.01 13.55 -10.68
N SER A 92 4.07 14.26 -11.12
CA SER A 92 5.23 14.48 -10.26
C SER A 92 4.79 15.13 -8.93
N THR A 93 5.22 14.57 -7.80
CA THR A 93 4.85 15.04 -6.45
C THR A 93 6.07 15.26 -5.60
N ASN A 94 5.99 16.27 -4.72
CA ASN A 94 7.07 16.59 -3.79
C ASN A 94 6.80 16.01 -2.41
N ILE A 95 7.88 15.69 -1.71
CA ILE A 95 7.84 15.28 -0.31
C ILE A 95 7.23 16.37 0.57
N ASN A 96 6.38 15.97 1.50
CA ASN A 96 5.94 16.82 2.59
C ASN A 96 6.90 16.62 3.78
N THR A 97 7.83 17.55 3.96
CA THR A 97 8.87 17.45 5.00
C THR A 97 8.32 17.58 6.41
N VAL A 98 7.15 18.20 6.59
CA VAL A 98 6.47 18.26 7.89
C VAL A 98 5.90 16.89 8.25
N ASN A 99 5.25 16.24 7.30
CA ASN A 99 4.59 14.94 7.53
C ASN A 99 5.60 13.79 7.62
N THR A 100 6.73 13.88 6.90
CA THR A 100 7.77 12.83 6.93
C THR A 100 8.76 12.97 8.10
N ALA A 101 8.81 14.11 8.80
CA ALA A 101 9.72 14.32 9.93
C ALA A 101 9.50 13.29 11.05
N GLY A 102 10.59 12.68 11.54
CA GLY A 102 10.55 11.65 12.58
C GLY A 102 10.01 10.29 12.13
N THR A 103 9.69 10.13 10.84
CA THR A 103 9.30 8.85 10.24
C THR A 103 10.50 8.23 9.51
N PRO A 104 10.46 6.93 9.13
CA PRO A 104 11.48 6.34 8.25
C PRO A 104 11.56 6.97 6.84
N TRP A 105 10.63 7.85 6.47
CA TRP A 105 10.69 8.64 5.24
C TRP A 105 11.39 9.99 5.40
N GLU A 106 11.81 10.36 6.61
CA GLU A 106 12.58 11.59 6.83
C GLU A 106 13.87 11.58 5.98
N GLY A 107 14.09 12.64 5.21
CA GLY A 107 15.23 12.74 4.29
C GLY A 107 15.12 11.84 3.04
N GLY A 108 13.92 11.30 2.76
CA GLY A 108 13.63 10.57 1.53
C GLY A 108 13.72 11.42 0.26
N PRO A 109 13.44 10.82 -0.91
CA PRO A 109 13.49 11.51 -2.19
C PRO A 109 12.66 12.80 -2.21
N THR A 110 13.22 13.88 -2.75
CA THR A 110 12.52 15.18 -2.80
C THR A 110 11.26 15.12 -3.66
N THR A 111 11.30 14.29 -4.70
CA THR A 111 10.27 14.19 -5.73
C THR A 111 10.07 12.72 -6.09
N LEU A 112 8.82 12.34 -6.34
CA LEU A 112 8.44 11.08 -6.94
C LEU A 112 7.79 11.36 -8.29
N GLU A 113 8.29 10.67 -9.31
CA GLU A 113 7.78 10.74 -10.67
C GLU A 113 6.74 9.64 -10.92
N CYS A 114 6.00 9.79 -12.02
CA CYS A 114 5.05 8.81 -12.54
C CYS A 114 5.77 7.60 -13.18
N ASP A 115 6.48 6.81 -12.39
CA ASP A 115 7.11 5.59 -12.87
C ASP A 115 6.03 4.53 -13.12
N ASN A 116 6.20 3.69 -14.15
CA ASN A 116 5.32 2.60 -14.59
C ASN A 116 3.94 2.51 -13.91
N ALA A 117 2.87 2.88 -14.64
CA ALA A 117 1.49 2.78 -14.16
C ALA A 117 1.24 3.32 -12.73
N THR A 118 2.01 4.29 -12.23
CA THR A 118 1.75 4.87 -10.90
C THR A 118 0.32 5.43 -10.81
N GLY A 119 -0.37 5.15 -9.71
CA GLY A 119 -1.71 5.65 -9.39
C GLY A 119 -1.71 6.47 -8.11
N HIS A 120 -2.20 7.71 -8.14
CA HIS A 120 -2.38 8.50 -6.93
C HIS A 120 -3.77 8.28 -6.33
N ILE A 121 -3.94 8.68 -5.07
CA ILE A 121 -5.25 8.73 -4.45
C ILE A 121 -5.58 10.12 -3.91
N SER A 122 -6.87 10.46 -3.92
CA SER A 122 -7.41 11.55 -3.11
C SER A 122 -8.04 10.97 -1.84
N CYS A 123 -7.99 11.74 -0.75
CA CYS A 123 -8.43 11.28 0.56
C CYS A 123 -9.94 11.30 0.76
N GLY A 124 -10.70 11.94 -0.14
CA GLY A 124 -12.15 12.08 0.03
C GLY A 124 -12.49 12.78 1.35
N THR A 125 -13.28 12.10 2.19
CA THR A 125 -13.60 12.53 3.57
C THR A 125 -12.74 11.86 4.63
N VAL A 126 -11.84 10.95 4.24
CA VAL A 126 -10.99 10.18 5.14
C VAL A 126 -9.86 11.06 5.68
N GLU A 127 -9.61 10.97 6.99
CA GLU A 127 -8.41 11.56 7.58
C GLU A 127 -7.17 10.91 6.99
N CYS A 128 -6.26 11.71 6.44
CA CYS A 128 -5.06 11.22 5.78
C CYS A 128 -3.86 12.12 6.05
N VAL A 129 -2.67 11.54 5.92
CA VAL A 129 -1.38 12.23 6.06
C VAL A 129 -0.57 12.00 4.78
N PRO A 130 -0.68 12.89 3.79
CA PRO A 130 0.08 12.79 2.54
C PRO A 130 1.58 12.96 2.83
N MET A 131 2.38 11.97 2.44
CA MET A 131 3.83 12.00 2.58
C MET A 131 4.50 12.57 1.32
N TRP A 132 3.91 12.29 0.15
CA TRP A 132 4.24 12.91 -1.14
C TRP A 132 2.95 13.33 -1.84
N GLY A 133 2.85 14.61 -2.21
CA GLY A 133 1.62 15.22 -2.72
C GLY A 133 0.76 15.84 -1.61
N ASP A 134 -0.54 15.90 -1.85
CA ASP A 134 -1.53 16.48 -0.93
C ASP A 134 -2.82 15.63 -0.87
N GLU A 135 -3.81 16.08 -0.11
CA GLU A 135 -5.06 15.33 0.13
C GLU A 135 -5.90 15.11 -1.14
N THR A 136 -5.64 15.88 -2.21
CA THR A 136 -6.34 15.76 -3.49
C THR A 136 -5.60 14.88 -4.49
N SER A 137 -4.31 14.63 -4.27
CA SER A 137 -3.45 13.81 -5.12
C SER A 137 -2.20 13.40 -4.34
N ALA A 138 -2.29 12.29 -3.64
CA ALA A 138 -1.19 11.72 -2.87
C ALA A 138 -0.59 10.52 -3.59
N ALA A 139 0.72 10.59 -3.83
CA ALA A 139 1.53 9.49 -4.34
C ALA A 139 1.87 8.49 -3.22
N VAL A 140 2.03 8.99 -2.01
CA VAL A 140 2.24 8.19 -0.79
C VAL A 140 1.43 8.83 0.33
N VAL A 141 0.63 8.05 1.02
CA VAL A 141 -0.23 8.56 2.10
C VAL A 141 -0.41 7.54 3.19
N VAL A 142 -0.45 8.04 4.43
CA VAL A 142 -0.84 7.26 5.61
C VAL A 142 -2.29 7.60 5.95
N LEU A 143 -3.12 6.57 6.09
CA LEU A 143 -4.54 6.66 6.45
C LEU A 143 -4.69 6.00 7.83
N PRO A 144 -4.73 6.78 8.92
CA PRO A 144 -4.92 6.24 10.26
C PRO A 144 -6.26 5.51 10.40
N HIS A 145 -6.27 4.35 11.07
CA HIS A 145 -7.51 3.62 11.33
C HIS A 145 -7.42 2.85 12.64
N GLY A 146 -8.27 3.20 13.62
CA GLY A 146 -8.20 2.66 14.97
C GLY A 146 -6.82 2.87 15.60
N ARG A 147 -6.15 1.78 15.99
CA ARG A 147 -4.79 1.81 16.55
C ARG A 147 -3.70 1.58 15.50
N GLY A 148 -4.07 1.19 14.29
CA GLY A 148 -3.16 0.92 13.18
C GLY A 148 -3.27 1.97 12.09
N GLN A 149 -2.93 1.57 10.86
CA GLN A 149 -2.96 2.43 9.69
C GLN A 149 -2.93 1.63 8.38
N VAL A 150 -3.43 2.25 7.33
CA VAL A 150 -3.12 1.88 5.95
C VAL A 150 -2.05 2.82 5.43
N VAL A 151 -1.07 2.28 4.73
CA VAL A 151 -0.06 3.05 3.99
C VAL A 151 -0.23 2.69 2.53
N TYR A 152 -0.61 3.67 1.72
CA TYR A 152 -0.73 3.50 0.27
C TYR A 152 0.49 4.13 -0.41
N LEU A 153 1.12 3.36 -1.31
CA LEU A 153 2.19 3.80 -2.20
C LEU A 153 1.70 3.58 -3.62
N GLY A 154 1.55 4.63 -4.41
CA GLY A 154 1.00 4.54 -5.77
C GLY A 154 1.81 3.77 -6.80
N PHE A 155 2.91 3.13 -6.39
CA PHE A 155 3.91 2.51 -7.25
C PHE A 155 3.52 1.11 -7.68
N ASP A 156 3.50 0.87 -8.99
CA ASP A 156 3.27 -0.45 -9.57
C ASP A 156 4.43 -1.39 -9.22
N TYR A 157 4.13 -2.40 -8.40
CA TYR A 157 5.10 -3.40 -7.96
C TYR A 157 5.50 -4.36 -9.10
N TYR A 158 4.73 -4.49 -10.18
CA TYR A 158 5.06 -5.41 -11.27
C TYR A 158 6.44 -5.15 -11.87
N ASP A 159 6.79 -3.86 -12.04
CA ASP A 159 8.06 -3.43 -12.62
C ASP A 159 9.11 -3.07 -11.55
N THR A 160 8.91 -3.53 -10.30
CA THR A 160 9.95 -3.44 -9.26
C THR A 160 10.57 -4.80 -9.00
N GLY A 161 11.91 -4.84 -9.01
CA GLY A 161 12.63 -6.00 -8.51
C GLY A 161 13.89 -6.32 -9.28
N TYR A 162 14.69 -7.18 -8.65
CA TYR A 162 15.83 -7.83 -9.28
C TYR A 162 15.38 -9.20 -9.80
N GLU A 163 16.09 -9.71 -10.80
CA GLU A 163 15.98 -11.12 -11.15
C GLU A 163 16.28 -12.00 -9.93
N VAL A 164 15.38 -12.92 -9.62
CA VAL A 164 15.57 -13.94 -8.58
C VAL A 164 15.28 -15.30 -9.19
N ASP A 165 16.33 -16.13 -9.31
CA ASP A 165 16.27 -17.53 -9.74
C ASP A 165 15.43 -17.78 -11.02
N GLY A 166 15.38 -16.80 -11.93
CA GLY A 166 14.61 -16.86 -13.18
C GLY A 166 13.08 -16.76 -13.04
N PHE A 167 12.57 -16.45 -11.84
CA PHE A 167 11.13 -16.26 -11.59
C PHE A 167 10.67 -14.81 -11.79
N HIS A 168 11.55 -13.85 -11.51
CA HIS A 168 11.37 -12.42 -11.81
C HIS A 168 12.38 -11.96 -12.87
N VAL A 169 11.99 -10.99 -13.70
CA VAL A 169 12.90 -10.30 -14.63
C VAL A 169 13.58 -9.15 -13.87
N ASP A 170 14.82 -8.82 -14.26
CA ASP A 170 15.51 -7.63 -13.74
C ASP A 170 14.85 -6.36 -14.32
N CYS A 171 13.97 -5.74 -13.55
CA CYS A 171 13.09 -4.66 -14.01
C CYS A 171 13.82 -3.31 -14.07
N ASP A 172 13.34 -2.40 -14.91
CA ASP A 172 13.97 -1.09 -15.14
C ASP A 172 13.80 -0.16 -13.92
N ASN A 173 12.73 -0.33 -13.14
CA ASN A 173 12.43 0.56 -12.01
C ASN A 173 13.01 0.13 -10.65
N ARG A 174 13.89 -0.88 -10.62
CA ARG A 174 14.49 -1.44 -9.37
C ARG A 174 15.37 -0.50 -8.56
N GLU A 175 15.86 0.60 -9.17
CA GLU A 175 16.68 1.63 -8.51
C GLU A 175 15.94 2.97 -8.36
N THR A 176 14.62 2.99 -8.64
CA THR A 176 13.83 4.22 -8.56
C THR A 176 13.69 4.70 -7.12
N PRO A 177 13.43 6.01 -6.91
CA PRO A 177 13.02 6.56 -5.63
C PRO A 177 11.93 5.75 -4.90
N TRP A 178 11.01 5.15 -5.65
CA TRP A 178 9.92 4.34 -5.11
C TRP A 178 10.37 3.11 -4.34
N VAL A 179 11.46 2.44 -4.74
CA VAL A 179 12.02 1.30 -4.00
C VAL A 179 12.53 1.72 -2.62
N THR A 180 13.10 2.92 -2.52
CA THR A 180 13.50 3.50 -1.23
C THR A 180 12.28 3.81 -0.36
N VAL A 181 11.23 4.38 -0.95
CA VAL A 181 9.98 4.69 -0.24
C VAL A 181 9.28 3.42 0.27
N LEU A 182 9.22 2.36 -0.53
CA LEU A 182 8.68 1.06 -0.14
C LEU A 182 9.45 0.47 1.04
N ARG A 183 10.79 0.46 0.97
CA ARG A 183 11.64 0.00 2.06
C ARG A 183 11.37 0.78 3.36
N SER A 184 11.23 2.10 3.28
CA SER A 184 10.89 2.94 4.45
C SER A 184 9.48 2.66 4.98
N GLY A 185 8.52 2.37 4.10
CA GLY A 185 7.17 1.96 4.50
C GLY A 185 7.16 0.66 5.31
N ILE A 186 7.96 -0.33 4.90
CA ILE A 186 8.14 -1.57 5.68
C ILE A 186 8.70 -1.25 7.08
N LEU A 187 9.67 -0.34 7.16
CA LEU A 187 10.30 0.06 8.44
C LEU A 187 9.36 0.85 9.36
N LEU A 188 8.33 1.51 8.83
CA LEU A 188 7.35 2.24 9.64
C LEU A 188 6.62 1.32 10.64
N SER A 189 6.38 0.06 10.24
CA SER A 189 5.76 -0.95 11.10
C SER A 189 6.69 -1.52 12.18
N ALA A 190 8.01 -1.33 12.06
CA ALA A 190 9.01 -1.85 13.01
C ALA A 190 9.29 -0.95 14.21
N GLY A 191 8.81 0.30 14.18
CA GLY A 191 9.01 1.28 15.25
C GLY A 191 7.89 1.31 16.30
N ARG A 192 6.91 0.41 16.21
CA ARG A 192 5.74 0.34 17.10
C ARG A 192 5.77 -0.89 17.99
#